data_AF-A0A8G1ZCL2-F1
#
_entry.id   AF-A0A8G1ZCL2-F1
#
_cell.length_a   1.000
_cell.length_b   1.000
_cell.length_c   1.000
_cell.angle_alpha   90.00
_cell.angle_beta   90.00
_cell.angle_gamma   90.00
#
_symmetry.space_group_name_H-M   'P 1'
#
loop_
_entity.id
_entity.type
_entity.pdbx_description
1 polymer ?
#
loop_
_entity_poly.entity_id
_entity_poly.type
_entity_poly.pdbx_seq_one_letter_code
_entity_poly.pdbx_strand_id
1 'polypeptide(L)'
;MIDGIGRRRIYSVRIALSLTATAFALAPGGEIALAQTVAQQATDVVKSVTVLDRAQVDALLAQPDKVLFIDVRRADEISAIGSLPVFLNIQASELDRFRSAIPRDRQIVTISNHAGRAKRAAALLAQSGFQVAGAVGVQDYATQGGFLYGQKIVTPAIAGVVAADTRVEVIREGFEGTEGPVVLKDGSILFTENRADRIVRIAPDGSASTYLEKTGSANALALNAAGDLLAVQTAPSGVAVLQPKSRVLASSYAGKPFNRPNDLAAARSGNIYFTDPGGPAQAGSPPAKTAVYRLDPRGRVTPIADDVRRPNGIALSPDEKALYLANTAGEYLIAFTVRPDGSVADRRDFAKLAGFKATPNGPSSGADGITVDAEGRVYVATSVGVQIFAPDGKALGTIALAKAPQNLAFGGAERSHLYVVGRGSVYRIATLTRGVDRPGK
;
A
#
# COMPACT_ATOMS: atom_id res chain seq x y z
N MET A 1 -38.50 -39.13 35.23
CA MET A 1 -38.62 -40.54 35.67
C MET A 1 -37.82 -41.39 34.71
N ILE A 2 -36.80 -42.06 35.26
CA ILE A 2 -36.17 -43.32 34.81
C ILE A 2 -35.32 -43.20 33.52
N ASP A 3 -34.01 -42.99 33.61
CA ASP A 3 -32.90 -43.91 33.97
C ASP A 3 -32.40 -44.79 32.81
N GLY A 4 -31.07 -44.86 32.63
CA GLY A 4 -30.43 -45.90 31.82
C GLY A 4 -29.02 -45.61 31.33
N ILE A 5 -28.02 -45.90 32.17
CA ILE A 5 -26.57 -45.86 31.93
C ILE A 5 -26.13 -46.86 30.85
N GLY A 6 -25.14 -46.50 30.01
CA GLY A 6 -24.41 -47.46 29.17
C GLY A 6 -23.11 -46.92 28.55
N ARG A 7 -21.96 -47.27 29.15
CA ARG A 7 -20.61 -47.10 28.56
C ARG A 7 -20.36 -48.11 27.42
N ARG A 8 -19.35 -47.79 26.58
CA ARG A 8 -18.64 -48.61 25.55
C ARG A 8 -19.27 -48.51 24.14
N ARG A 9 -18.55 -48.48 23.01
CA ARG A 9 -17.15 -48.80 22.64
C ARG A 9 -16.86 -48.09 21.31
N ILE A 10 -15.64 -47.60 21.11
CA ILE A 10 -15.15 -47.07 19.83
C ILE A 10 -14.98 -48.27 18.88
N TYR A 11 -15.70 -48.28 17.77
CA TYR A 11 -15.50 -49.24 16.67
C TYR A 11 -14.53 -48.63 15.65
N SER A 12 -13.29 -49.11 15.65
CA SER A 12 -12.34 -48.89 14.57
C SER A 12 -12.67 -49.86 13.43
N VAL A 13 -13.26 -49.35 12.34
CA VAL A 13 -13.46 -50.10 11.10
C VAL A 13 -12.11 -50.16 10.38
N ARG A 14 -11.44 -51.31 10.46
CA ARG A 14 -10.31 -51.65 9.58
C ARG A 14 -10.87 -52.18 8.27
N ILE A 15 -10.73 -51.40 7.20
CA ILE A 15 -10.95 -51.89 5.83
C ILE A 15 -9.80 -52.83 5.50
N ALA A 16 -10.12 -54.10 5.26
CA ALA A 16 -9.19 -55.11 4.81
C ALA A 16 -8.84 -54.87 3.33
N LEU A 17 -7.56 -54.57 3.06
CA LEU A 17 -6.99 -54.73 1.73
C LEU A 17 -6.69 -56.22 1.56
N SER A 18 -7.38 -56.90 0.65
CA SER A 18 -7.03 -58.27 0.24
C SER A 18 -5.76 -58.22 -0.61
N LEU A 19 -4.60 -58.34 0.04
CA LEU A 19 -3.35 -58.73 -0.61
C LEU A 19 -3.39 -60.26 -0.79
N THR A 20 -3.45 -60.72 -2.03
CA THR A 20 -3.00 -62.06 -2.39
C THR A 20 -1.52 -62.17 -2.05
N ALA A 21 -1.23 -62.75 -0.88
CA ALA A 21 0.12 -62.98 -0.42
C ALA A 21 0.74 -64.16 -1.17
N THR A 22 1.53 -63.87 -2.20
CA THR A 22 2.62 -64.78 -2.56
C THR A 22 3.71 -64.55 -1.51
N ALA A 23 3.77 -65.40 -0.50
CA ALA A 23 4.72 -65.29 0.59
C ALA A 23 6.15 -65.57 0.08
N PHE A 24 6.90 -64.52 -0.25
CA PHE A 24 8.36 -64.59 -0.19
C PHE A 24 8.75 -64.38 1.27
N ALA A 25 9.29 -65.43 1.90
CA ALA A 25 9.94 -65.31 3.21
C ALA A 25 11.16 -64.39 3.06
N LEU A 26 11.01 -63.10 3.41
CA LEU A 26 12.14 -62.20 3.56
C LEU A 26 12.84 -62.52 4.88
N ALA A 27 14.14 -62.81 4.81
CA ALA A 27 15.00 -62.99 5.96
C ALA A 27 14.93 -61.77 6.91
N PRO A 28 15.12 -61.94 8.23
CA PRO A 28 15.14 -60.83 9.17
C PRO A 28 16.29 -59.87 8.79
N GLY A 29 15.92 -58.73 8.21
CA GLY A 29 16.85 -57.77 7.59
C GLY A 29 16.33 -57.18 6.27
N GLY A 30 15.46 -57.90 5.54
CA GLY A 30 14.86 -57.41 4.28
C GLY A 30 13.88 -56.25 4.46
N GLU A 31 13.08 -56.26 5.53
CA GLU A 31 12.15 -55.16 5.85
C GLU A 31 12.88 -53.87 6.23
N ILE A 32 14.03 -53.97 6.91
CA ILE A 32 14.85 -52.81 7.29
C ILE A 32 15.51 -52.19 6.04
N ALA A 33 16.03 -53.03 5.13
CA ALA A 33 16.62 -52.56 3.87
C ALA A 33 15.59 -51.90 2.94
N LEU A 34 14.37 -52.45 2.85
CA LEU A 34 13.28 -51.86 2.09
C LEU A 34 12.81 -50.52 2.70
N ALA A 35 12.67 -50.45 4.03
CA ALA A 35 12.32 -49.21 4.72
C ALA A 35 13.40 -48.13 4.54
N GLN A 36 14.68 -48.50 4.61
CA GLN A 36 15.80 -47.60 4.31
C GLN A 36 15.80 -47.13 2.86
N THR A 37 15.53 -48.01 1.90
CA THR A 37 15.47 -47.66 0.47
C THR A 37 14.33 -46.69 0.17
N VAL A 38 13.13 -46.93 0.75
CA VAL A 38 11.98 -46.03 0.61
C VAL A 38 12.24 -44.68 1.28
N ALA A 39 12.86 -44.67 2.46
CA ALA A 39 13.26 -43.44 3.13
C ALA A 39 14.31 -42.66 2.32
N GLN A 40 15.31 -43.32 1.75
CA GLN A 40 16.33 -42.73 0.89
C GLN A 40 15.70 -42.08 -0.35
N GLN A 41 14.83 -42.80 -1.06
CA GLN A 41 14.10 -42.29 -2.22
C GLN A 41 13.22 -41.08 -1.87
N ALA A 42 12.50 -41.12 -0.75
CA ALA A 42 11.72 -39.97 -0.28
C ALA A 42 12.62 -38.75 0.00
N THR A 43 13.81 -38.97 0.54
CA THR A 43 14.79 -37.92 0.84
C THR A 43 15.37 -37.31 -0.45
N ASP A 44 15.65 -38.12 -1.45
CA ASP A 44 16.20 -37.69 -2.74
C ASP A 44 15.19 -36.86 -3.54
N VAL A 45 13.90 -37.23 -3.52
CA VAL A 45 12.83 -36.42 -4.16
C VAL A 45 12.69 -35.07 -3.47
N VAL A 46 12.80 -34.99 -2.14
CA VAL A 46 12.77 -33.69 -1.44
C VAL A 46 13.98 -32.83 -1.82
N LYS A 47 15.17 -33.43 -1.97
CA LYS A 47 16.36 -32.69 -2.39
C LYS A 47 16.23 -32.13 -3.80
N SER A 48 15.63 -32.89 -4.72
CA SER A 48 15.47 -32.49 -6.13
C SER A 48 14.45 -31.37 -6.36
N VAL A 49 13.60 -31.04 -5.38
CA VAL A 49 12.69 -29.88 -5.50
C VAL A 49 13.49 -28.57 -5.50
N THR A 50 13.36 -27.82 -6.59
CA THR A 50 13.91 -26.47 -6.75
C THR A 50 13.31 -25.50 -5.73
N VAL A 51 14.17 -24.75 -5.05
CA VAL A 51 13.75 -23.57 -4.27
C VAL A 51 13.78 -22.37 -5.21
N LEU A 52 12.63 -21.72 -5.35
CA LEU A 52 12.49 -20.60 -6.27
C LEU A 52 12.97 -19.30 -5.62
N ASP A 53 13.75 -18.53 -6.36
CA ASP A 53 14.09 -17.15 -5.99
C ASP A 53 12.97 -16.17 -6.35
N ARG A 54 13.12 -14.89 -5.97
CA ARG A 54 12.13 -13.85 -6.27
C ARG A 54 11.84 -13.71 -7.75
N ALA A 55 12.85 -13.66 -8.61
CA ALA A 55 12.65 -13.39 -10.04
C ALA A 55 11.85 -14.52 -10.70
N GLN A 56 12.12 -15.76 -10.30
CA GLN A 56 11.38 -16.95 -10.74
C GLN A 56 9.93 -16.93 -10.23
N VAL A 57 9.71 -16.56 -8.96
CA VAL A 57 8.36 -16.43 -8.39
C VAL A 57 7.57 -15.33 -9.10
N ASP A 58 8.17 -14.15 -9.32
CA ASP A 58 7.53 -13.02 -9.99
C ASP A 58 7.15 -13.38 -11.45
N ALA A 59 8.00 -14.11 -12.17
CA ALA A 59 7.72 -14.59 -13.52
C ALA A 59 6.56 -15.59 -13.58
N LEU A 60 6.39 -16.43 -12.55
CA LEU A 60 5.26 -17.35 -12.43
C LEU A 60 3.98 -16.60 -12.06
N LEU A 61 4.04 -15.66 -11.14
CA LEU A 61 2.89 -14.82 -10.76
C LEU A 61 2.33 -13.99 -11.93
N ALA A 62 3.18 -13.64 -12.90
CA ALA A 62 2.76 -12.98 -14.14
C ALA A 62 1.92 -13.89 -15.07
N GLN A 63 1.80 -15.19 -14.79
CA GLN A 63 1.06 -16.17 -15.58
C GLN A 63 0.02 -16.94 -14.72
N PRO A 64 -0.94 -16.25 -14.09
CA PRO A 64 -1.83 -16.82 -13.07
C PRO A 64 -2.73 -17.96 -13.57
N ASP A 65 -2.95 -18.09 -14.88
CA ASP A 65 -3.73 -19.18 -15.46
C ASP A 65 -2.95 -20.49 -15.61
N LYS A 66 -1.61 -20.42 -15.61
CA LYS A 66 -0.73 -21.59 -15.82
C LYS A 66 -0.13 -22.15 -14.53
N VAL A 67 -0.20 -21.38 -13.45
CA VAL A 67 0.38 -21.75 -12.16
C VAL A 67 -0.68 -21.80 -11.06
N LEU A 68 -0.44 -22.65 -10.07
CA LEU A 68 -1.21 -22.75 -8.86
C LEU A 68 -0.26 -22.69 -7.66
N PHE A 69 -0.39 -21.61 -6.89
CA PHE A 69 0.30 -21.47 -5.62
C PHE A 69 -0.54 -22.07 -4.49
N ILE A 70 0.03 -23.06 -3.80
CA ILE A 70 -0.58 -23.74 -2.66
C ILE A 70 0.20 -23.36 -1.39
N ASP A 71 -0.45 -22.65 -0.49
CA ASP A 71 0.13 -22.31 0.81
C ASP A 71 -0.13 -23.42 1.81
N VAL A 72 0.96 -24.04 2.29
CA VAL A 72 0.91 -25.24 3.13
C VAL A 72 1.01 -24.94 4.62
N ARG A 73 0.84 -23.67 4.97
CA ARG A 73 0.86 -23.17 6.34
C ARG A 73 -0.53 -23.15 6.96
N ARG A 74 -0.56 -22.99 8.28
CA ARG A 74 -1.81 -22.71 9.00
C ARG A 74 -2.27 -21.27 8.71
N ALA A 75 -3.57 -21.02 8.83
CA ALA A 75 -4.17 -19.72 8.52
C ALA A 75 -3.66 -18.57 9.42
N ASP A 76 -3.29 -18.86 10.66
CA ASP A 76 -2.68 -17.90 11.60
C ASP A 76 -1.27 -17.48 11.15
N GLU A 77 -0.46 -18.43 10.65
CA GLU A 77 0.86 -18.13 10.08
C GLU A 77 0.74 -17.22 8.85
N ILE A 78 -0.23 -17.50 7.97
CA ILE A 78 -0.49 -16.70 6.76
C ILE A 78 -0.93 -15.29 7.13
N SER A 79 -1.83 -15.15 8.09
CA SER A 79 -2.33 -13.85 8.54
C SER A 79 -1.25 -13.02 9.27
N ALA A 80 -0.32 -13.67 9.96
CA ALA A 80 0.76 -12.99 10.68
C ALA A 80 1.89 -12.57 9.74
N ILE A 81 2.33 -13.45 8.84
CA ILE A 81 3.54 -13.26 8.02
C ILE A 81 3.22 -12.69 6.65
N GLY A 82 2.00 -12.87 6.17
CA GLY A 82 1.62 -12.66 4.78
C GLY A 82 2.05 -13.84 3.88
N SER A 83 1.60 -13.82 2.63
CA SER A 83 1.87 -14.81 1.61
C SER A 83 1.96 -14.20 0.21
N LEU A 84 2.29 -15.00 -0.78
CA LEU A 84 2.09 -14.64 -2.19
C LEU A 84 0.58 -14.63 -2.51
N PRO A 85 0.13 -14.22 -3.71
CA PRO A 85 -1.23 -14.49 -4.17
C PRO A 85 -1.53 -16.01 -4.12
N VAL A 86 -2.17 -16.45 -3.03
CA VAL A 86 -2.46 -17.86 -2.77
C VAL A 86 -3.76 -18.23 -3.48
N PHE A 87 -3.73 -19.29 -4.28
CA PHE A 87 -4.93 -19.81 -4.91
C PHE A 87 -5.62 -20.88 -4.03
N LEU A 88 -4.83 -21.67 -3.29
CA LEU A 88 -5.34 -22.64 -2.30
C LEU A 88 -4.50 -22.60 -1.01
N ASN A 89 -5.16 -22.58 0.14
CA ASN A 89 -4.50 -22.85 1.42
C ASN A 89 -4.88 -24.25 1.91
N ILE A 90 -3.92 -25.18 1.85
CA ILE A 90 -4.09 -26.57 2.27
C ILE A 90 -2.87 -26.93 3.12
N GLN A 91 -3.06 -27.14 4.42
CA GLN A 91 -1.94 -27.43 5.31
C GLN A 91 -1.16 -28.67 4.84
N ALA A 92 0.15 -28.69 5.08
CA ALA A 92 1.02 -29.78 4.60
C ALA A 92 0.51 -31.17 5.02
N SER A 93 -0.08 -31.30 6.20
CA SER A 93 -0.66 -32.54 6.73
C SER A 93 -1.98 -32.95 6.06
N GLU A 94 -2.62 -32.05 5.32
CA GLU A 94 -3.93 -32.26 4.69
C GLU A 94 -3.82 -32.44 3.16
N LEU A 95 -2.64 -32.24 2.57
CA LEU A 95 -2.44 -32.32 1.12
C LEU A 95 -2.93 -33.62 0.50
N ASP A 96 -2.70 -34.75 1.17
CA ASP A 96 -3.14 -36.05 0.68
C ASP A 96 -4.67 -36.16 0.63
N ARG A 97 -5.35 -35.66 1.66
CA ARG A 97 -6.80 -35.62 1.75
C ARG A 97 -7.44 -34.78 0.64
N PHE A 98 -6.80 -33.66 0.28
CA PHE A 98 -7.32 -32.73 -0.73
C PHE A 98 -6.77 -32.97 -2.14
N ARG A 99 -6.04 -34.07 -2.35
CA ARG A 99 -5.37 -34.38 -3.62
C ARG A 99 -6.30 -34.32 -4.84
N SER A 100 -7.53 -34.80 -4.72
CA SER A 100 -8.51 -34.79 -5.81
C SER A 100 -9.04 -33.40 -6.18
N ALA A 101 -8.93 -32.43 -5.26
CA ALA A 101 -9.39 -31.06 -5.45
C ALA A 101 -8.31 -30.15 -6.05
N ILE A 102 -7.07 -30.62 -6.16
CA ILE A 102 -5.97 -29.85 -6.74
C ILE A 102 -6.00 -30.02 -8.27
N PRO A 103 -6.11 -28.93 -9.06
CA PRO A 103 -6.03 -28.97 -10.53
C PRO A 103 -4.75 -29.64 -11.02
N ARG A 104 -4.88 -30.51 -12.03
CA ARG A 104 -3.74 -31.27 -12.61
C ARG A 104 -3.15 -30.63 -13.86
N ASP A 105 -3.82 -29.65 -14.43
CA ASP A 105 -3.48 -28.92 -15.66
C ASP A 105 -2.56 -27.72 -15.41
N ARG A 106 -2.21 -27.45 -14.14
CA ARG A 106 -1.37 -26.31 -13.75
C ARG A 106 -0.05 -26.76 -13.14
N GLN A 107 0.97 -25.92 -13.32
CA GLN A 107 2.21 -26.05 -12.55
C GLN A 107 1.97 -25.66 -11.09
N ILE A 108 2.48 -26.44 -10.15
CA ILE A 108 2.31 -26.20 -8.71
C ILE A 108 3.56 -25.55 -8.14
N VAL A 109 3.34 -24.48 -7.38
CA VAL A 109 4.33 -23.93 -6.44
C VAL A 109 3.79 -24.10 -5.02
N THR A 110 4.60 -24.68 -4.14
CA THR A 110 4.24 -24.81 -2.72
C THR A 110 4.89 -23.70 -1.91
N ILE A 111 4.15 -23.17 -0.92
CA ILE A 111 4.56 -22.02 -0.12
C ILE A 111 4.64 -22.38 1.36
N SER A 112 5.69 -21.92 2.04
CA SER A 112 5.79 -21.92 3.51
C SER A 112 6.59 -20.70 3.99
N ASN A 113 6.82 -20.54 5.30
CA ASN A 113 7.60 -19.46 5.90
C ASN A 113 9.01 -19.41 5.29
N HIS A 114 9.69 -20.54 5.34
CA HIS A 114 10.91 -20.87 4.59
C HIS A 114 10.66 -22.09 3.68
N ALA A 115 11.56 -22.31 2.73
CA ALA A 115 11.38 -23.33 1.70
C ALA A 115 11.33 -24.79 2.20
N GLY A 116 11.81 -25.11 3.42
CA GLY A 116 11.92 -26.49 3.89
C GLY A 116 10.59 -27.28 3.96
N ARG A 117 9.54 -26.71 4.57
CA ARG A 117 8.20 -27.34 4.63
C ARG A 117 7.54 -27.35 3.25
N ALA A 118 7.74 -26.29 2.46
CA ALA A 118 7.26 -26.24 1.08
C ALA A 118 7.89 -27.35 0.22
N LYS A 119 9.21 -27.54 0.28
CA LYS A 119 9.92 -28.62 -0.44
C LYS A 119 9.34 -30.00 -0.17
N ARG A 120 9.03 -30.31 1.10
CA ARG A 120 8.38 -31.58 1.46
C ARG A 120 6.98 -31.72 0.86
N ALA A 121 6.18 -30.67 0.90
CA ALA A 121 4.87 -30.66 0.26
C ALA A 121 4.97 -30.82 -1.27
N ALA A 122 5.88 -30.10 -1.91
CA ALA A 122 6.18 -30.23 -3.33
C ALA A 122 6.58 -31.66 -3.70
N ALA A 123 7.46 -32.30 -2.91
CA ALA A 123 7.85 -33.69 -3.14
C ALA A 123 6.66 -34.67 -3.06
N LEU A 124 5.77 -34.50 -2.08
CA LEU A 124 4.56 -35.32 -1.95
C LEU A 124 3.63 -35.16 -3.16
N LEU A 125 3.46 -33.93 -3.65
CA LEU A 125 2.65 -33.66 -4.84
C LEU A 125 3.32 -34.23 -6.11
N ALA A 126 4.63 -34.10 -6.25
CA ALA A 126 5.35 -34.69 -7.39
C ALA A 126 5.21 -36.22 -7.42
N GLN A 127 5.37 -36.90 -6.28
CA GLN A 127 5.13 -38.35 -6.14
C GLN A 127 3.68 -38.76 -6.47
N SER A 128 2.76 -37.81 -6.35
CA SER A 128 1.33 -37.98 -6.66
C SER A 128 0.97 -37.63 -8.12
N GLY A 129 2.00 -37.40 -8.96
CA GLY A 129 1.87 -37.13 -10.38
C GLY A 129 1.52 -35.70 -10.74
N PHE A 130 1.69 -34.73 -9.83
CA PHE A 130 1.51 -33.31 -10.15
C PHE A 130 2.76 -32.71 -10.79
N GLN A 131 2.56 -31.74 -11.68
CA GLN A 131 3.65 -30.95 -12.26
C GLN A 131 4.08 -29.87 -11.26
N VAL A 132 5.20 -30.08 -10.59
CA VAL A 132 5.70 -29.14 -9.57
C VAL A 132 6.79 -28.25 -10.17
N ALA A 133 6.57 -26.94 -10.19
CA ALA A 133 7.56 -25.95 -10.62
C ALA A 133 8.59 -25.65 -9.52
N GLY A 134 8.20 -25.75 -8.24
CA GLY A 134 9.13 -25.60 -7.13
C GLY A 134 8.48 -25.32 -5.78
N ALA A 135 9.31 -24.87 -4.84
CA ALA A 135 8.93 -24.49 -3.49
C ALA A 135 9.49 -23.10 -3.17
N VAL A 136 8.73 -22.31 -2.40
CA VAL A 136 9.14 -20.96 -1.99
C VAL A 136 8.95 -20.74 -0.49
N GLY A 137 9.92 -20.06 0.11
CA GLY A 137 9.81 -19.47 1.45
C GLY A 137 9.36 -18.01 1.35
N VAL A 138 8.21 -17.64 1.91
CA VAL A 138 7.70 -16.26 1.81
C VAL A 138 8.59 -15.24 2.49
N GLN A 139 9.24 -15.62 3.60
CA GLN A 139 10.16 -14.73 4.29
C GLN A 139 11.44 -14.53 3.47
N ASP A 140 11.93 -15.60 2.84
CA ASP A 140 13.09 -15.54 1.94
C ASP A 140 12.77 -14.67 0.71
N TYR A 141 11.58 -14.85 0.11
CA TYR A 141 11.07 -13.99 -0.96
C TYR A 141 10.98 -12.51 -0.55
N ALA A 142 10.46 -12.23 0.65
CA ALA A 142 10.38 -10.87 1.17
C ALA A 142 11.77 -10.24 1.40
N THR A 143 12.74 -11.00 1.91
CA THR A 143 14.13 -10.49 2.07
C THR A 143 14.80 -10.13 0.75
N GLN A 144 14.37 -10.74 -0.37
CA GLN A 144 14.80 -10.40 -1.73
C GLN A 144 14.01 -9.22 -2.32
N GLY A 145 13.19 -8.54 -1.51
CA GLY A 145 12.37 -7.39 -1.91
C GLY A 145 11.02 -7.76 -2.54
N GLY A 146 10.58 -9.00 -2.38
CA GLY A 146 9.26 -9.46 -2.80
C GLY A 146 8.14 -8.98 -1.87
N PHE A 147 6.93 -8.80 -2.40
CA PHE A 147 5.78 -8.30 -1.64
C PHE A 147 4.86 -9.43 -1.15
N LEU A 148 4.52 -9.43 0.14
CA LEU A 148 3.59 -10.39 0.73
C LEU A 148 2.21 -9.77 0.97
N TYR A 149 1.18 -10.44 0.46
CA TYR A 149 -0.24 -10.18 0.71
C TYR A 149 -0.69 -10.75 2.05
N GLY A 150 -1.66 -10.12 2.70
CA GLY A 150 -2.27 -10.66 3.92
C GLY A 150 -1.42 -10.54 5.19
N GLN A 151 -0.26 -9.88 5.15
CA GLN A 151 0.49 -9.51 6.35
C GLN A 151 -0.38 -8.58 7.22
N LYS A 152 -0.55 -8.90 8.50
CA LYS A 152 -1.13 -7.96 9.46
C LYS A 152 -0.13 -6.84 9.73
N ILE A 153 -0.14 -5.81 8.87
CA ILE A 153 0.60 -4.58 9.15
C ILE A 153 -0.14 -3.85 10.24
N VAL A 154 0.58 -3.54 11.31
CA VAL A 154 0.05 -2.80 12.44
C VAL A 154 0.92 -1.60 12.75
N THR A 155 0.31 -0.61 13.39
CA THR A 155 1.02 0.61 13.78
C THR A 155 1.83 0.40 15.06
N PRO A 156 2.95 1.12 15.24
CA PRO A 156 3.50 1.32 16.57
C PRO A 156 2.53 2.13 17.45
N ALA A 157 2.74 2.15 18.76
CA ALA A 157 2.10 3.15 19.61
C ALA A 157 2.72 4.53 19.34
N ILE A 158 1.89 5.49 18.97
CA ILE A 158 2.27 6.90 18.86
C ILE A 158 1.27 7.70 19.67
N ALA A 159 1.74 8.29 20.78
CA ALA A 159 0.89 8.92 21.79
C ALA A 159 -0.08 9.94 21.18
N GLY A 160 -1.38 9.75 21.44
CA GLY A 160 -2.46 10.58 20.92
C GLY A 160 -2.71 10.48 19.40
N VAL A 161 -1.91 9.73 18.64
CA VAL A 161 -2.06 9.57 17.18
C VAL A 161 -2.74 8.25 16.88
N VAL A 162 -2.14 7.15 17.34
CA VAL A 162 -2.60 5.79 17.05
C VAL A 162 -2.17 4.84 18.18
N ALA A 163 -3.02 3.90 18.53
CA ALA A 163 -2.71 2.88 19.53
C ALA A 163 -1.72 1.84 18.94
N ALA A 164 -0.96 1.17 19.81
CA ALA A 164 -0.18 0.00 19.40
C ALA A 164 -1.10 -1.05 18.74
N ASP A 165 -0.54 -1.77 17.78
CA ASP A 165 -1.18 -2.90 17.12
C ASP A 165 -2.47 -2.54 16.33
N THR A 166 -2.73 -1.25 16.11
CA THR A 166 -3.85 -0.80 15.26
C THR A 166 -3.60 -1.30 13.85
N ARG A 167 -4.61 -1.95 13.26
CA ARG A 167 -4.50 -2.55 11.93
C ARG A 167 -4.36 -1.45 10.86
N VAL A 168 -3.37 -1.61 9.99
CA VAL A 168 -3.31 -0.91 8.71
C VAL A 168 -4.14 -1.72 7.71
N GLU A 169 -5.39 -1.32 7.52
CA GLU A 169 -6.33 -2.04 6.67
C GLU A 169 -6.09 -1.69 5.21
N VAL A 170 -5.87 -2.70 4.36
CA VAL A 170 -5.95 -2.54 2.91
C VAL A 170 -7.42 -2.57 2.52
N ILE A 171 -7.96 -1.45 2.03
CA ILE A 171 -9.34 -1.40 1.54
C ILE A 171 -9.40 -2.05 0.16
N ARG A 172 -8.55 -1.58 -0.76
CA ARG A 172 -8.53 -2.05 -2.14
C ARG A 172 -7.18 -1.75 -2.80
N GLU A 173 -6.84 -2.58 -3.77
CA GLU A 173 -5.65 -2.43 -4.61
C GLU A 173 -6.03 -2.55 -6.10
N GLY A 174 -5.04 -2.40 -6.97
CA GLY A 174 -5.19 -2.53 -8.43
C GLY A 174 -5.47 -1.21 -9.15
N PHE A 175 -5.22 -0.08 -8.47
CA PHE A 175 -5.38 1.25 -9.05
C PHE A 175 -4.11 1.73 -9.78
N GLU A 176 -4.25 2.67 -10.70
CA GLU A 176 -3.16 3.23 -11.50
C GLU A 176 -2.94 4.72 -11.21
N GLY A 177 -1.78 5.04 -10.62
CA GLY A 177 -1.42 6.45 -10.36
C GLY A 177 -2.26 7.11 -9.26
N THR A 178 -2.44 6.40 -8.15
CA THR A 178 -3.18 6.86 -6.97
C THR A 178 -2.57 8.11 -6.35
N GLU A 179 -3.35 9.19 -6.24
CA GLU A 179 -2.90 10.47 -5.66
C GLU A 179 -4.04 11.23 -4.96
N GLY A 180 -3.67 12.30 -4.24
CA GLY A 180 -4.60 13.39 -3.95
C GLY A 180 -5.91 13.08 -3.21
N PRO A 181 -5.91 12.29 -2.11
CA PRO A 181 -7.14 11.96 -1.43
C PRO A 181 -7.75 13.20 -0.74
N VAL A 182 -9.08 13.27 -0.72
CA VAL A 182 -9.87 14.26 0.02
C VAL A 182 -11.12 13.59 0.59
N VAL A 183 -11.55 14.01 1.78
CA VAL A 183 -12.75 13.48 2.45
C VAL A 183 -14.02 14.24 2.04
N LEU A 184 -15.11 13.52 1.83
CA LEU A 184 -16.45 14.06 1.65
C LEU A 184 -17.23 14.09 2.98
N LYS A 185 -18.28 14.92 3.05
CA LYS A 185 -19.11 15.05 4.26
C LYS A 185 -19.76 13.74 4.73
N ASP A 186 -20.01 12.81 3.81
CA ASP A 186 -20.57 11.50 4.12
C ASP A 186 -19.53 10.48 4.65
N GLY A 187 -18.28 10.92 4.86
CA GLY A 187 -17.18 10.09 5.34
C GLY A 187 -16.47 9.30 4.24
N SER A 188 -16.93 9.37 2.99
CA SER A 188 -16.23 8.79 1.84
C SER A 188 -14.92 9.53 1.59
N ILE A 189 -13.98 8.86 0.93
CA ILE A 189 -12.82 9.53 0.36
C ILE A 189 -12.91 9.53 -1.16
N LEU A 190 -12.52 10.65 -1.76
CA LEU A 190 -12.16 10.73 -3.17
C LEU A 190 -10.65 10.67 -3.29
N PHE A 191 -10.12 10.08 -4.35
CA PHE A 191 -8.71 10.17 -4.73
C PHE A 191 -8.58 10.05 -6.25
N THR A 192 -7.46 10.47 -6.81
CA THR A 192 -7.25 10.43 -8.26
C THR A 192 -6.55 9.13 -8.69
N GLU A 193 -6.91 8.65 -9.88
CA GLU A 193 -6.07 7.76 -10.68
C GLU A 193 -5.61 8.55 -11.89
N ASN A 194 -4.53 9.32 -11.71
CA ASN A 194 -4.10 10.31 -12.70
C ASN A 194 -3.71 9.70 -14.06
N ARG A 195 -3.31 8.41 -14.08
CA ARG A 195 -2.99 7.66 -15.31
C ARG A 195 -4.24 7.13 -16.01
N ALA A 196 -5.29 6.85 -15.25
CA ALA A 196 -6.59 6.41 -15.78
C ALA A 196 -7.56 7.60 -16.03
N ASP A 197 -7.10 8.84 -15.82
CA ASP A 197 -7.86 10.08 -15.96
C ASP A 197 -9.25 10.06 -15.29
N ARG A 198 -9.28 9.57 -14.04
CA ARG A 198 -10.49 9.52 -13.23
C ARG A 198 -10.25 9.84 -11.76
N ILE A 199 -11.34 10.15 -11.07
CA ILE A 199 -11.43 10.22 -9.61
C ILE A 199 -12.25 9.02 -9.14
N VAL A 200 -11.74 8.32 -8.14
CA VAL A 200 -12.40 7.18 -7.50
C VAL A 200 -12.95 7.62 -6.16
N ARG A 201 -14.14 7.13 -5.82
CA ARG A 201 -14.72 7.22 -4.48
C ARG A 201 -14.58 5.89 -3.77
N ILE A 202 -14.13 5.92 -2.52
CA ILE A 202 -14.31 4.83 -1.56
C ILE A 202 -15.39 5.27 -0.58
N ALA A 203 -16.52 4.56 -0.57
CA ALA A 203 -17.58 4.79 0.40
C ALA A 203 -17.18 4.28 1.80
N PRO A 204 -17.89 4.68 2.88
CA PRO A 204 -17.55 4.26 4.24
C PRO A 204 -17.54 2.73 4.44
N ASP A 205 -18.33 1.99 3.67
CA ASP A 205 -18.37 0.52 3.66
C ASP A 205 -17.19 -0.14 2.94
N GLY A 206 -16.30 0.66 2.32
CA GLY A 206 -15.14 0.19 1.57
C GLY A 206 -15.40 -0.08 0.08
N SER A 207 -16.64 0.06 -0.40
CA SER A 207 -16.95 -0.09 -1.82
C SER A 207 -16.27 1.01 -2.64
N ALA A 208 -15.77 0.65 -3.82
CA ALA A 208 -15.09 1.57 -4.73
C ALA A 208 -15.92 1.79 -6.00
N SER A 209 -16.03 3.04 -6.44
CA SER A 209 -16.71 3.43 -7.67
C SER A 209 -16.00 4.60 -8.35
N THR A 210 -16.09 4.70 -9.68
CA THR A 210 -15.70 5.93 -10.37
C THR A 210 -16.63 7.07 -9.95
N TYR A 211 -16.06 8.19 -9.52
CA TYR A 211 -16.78 9.41 -9.16
C TYR A 211 -16.86 10.40 -10.32
N LEU A 212 -15.75 10.57 -11.03
CA LEU A 212 -15.65 11.47 -12.18
C LEU A 212 -14.60 10.95 -13.16
N GLU A 213 -14.88 11.00 -14.45
CA GLU A 213 -13.94 10.68 -15.53
C GLU A 213 -13.53 11.95 -16.28
N LYS A 214 -12.51 11.85 -17.13
CA LYS A 214 -12.05 12.95 -18.01
C LYS A 214 -11.67 14.17 -17.20
N THR A 215 -10.87 13.93 -16.17
CA THR A 215 -10.50 14.89 -15.13
C THR A 215 -9.34 15.80 -15.54
N GLY A 216 -8.79 15.63 -16.74
CA GLY A 216 -7.60 16.33 -17.21
C GLY A 216 -6.32 15.84 -16.53
N SER A 217 -6.27 14.54 -16.25
CA SER A 217 -5.25 13.89 -15.43
C SER A 217 -5.06 14.64 -14.10
N ALA A 218 -6.16 14.83 -13.38
CA ALA A 218 -6.15 15.46 -12.06
C ALA A 218 -5.17 14.74 -11.14
N ASN A 219 -4.37 15.49 -10.39
CA ASN A 219 -3.37 14.92 -9.49
C ASN A 219 -3.82 15.03 -8.03
N ALA A 220 -3.80 16.22 -7.43
CA ALA A 220 -4.36 16.44 -6.10
C ALA A 220 -5.76 17.01 -6.13
N LEU A 221 -6.54 16.72 -5.09
CA LEU A 221 -7.87 17.22 -4.85
C LEU A 221 -7.90 18.04 -3.54
N ALA A 222 -8.80 19.01 -3.48
CA ALA A 222 -9.20 19.65 -2.24
C ALA A 222 -10.66 20.11 -2.34
N LEU A 223 -11.32 20.33 -1.20
CA LEU A 223 -12.60 21.04 -1.15
C LEU A 223 -12.39 22.49 -0.72
N ASN A 224 -13.05 23.44 -1.39
CA ASN A 224 -13.09 24.82 -0.89
C ASN A 224 -14.23 25.00 0.14
N ALA A 225 -14.33 26.20 0.72
CA ALA A 225 -15.36 26.52 1.72
C ALA A 225 -16.81 26.37 1.20
N ALA A 226 -17.02 26.50 -0.11
CA ALA A 226 -18.32 26.30 -0.75
C ALA A 226 -18.63 24.81 -1.03
N GLY A 227 -17.66 23.91 -0.84
CA GLY A 227 -17.77 22.49 -1.17
C GLY A 227 -17.47 22.17 -2.63
N ASP A 228 -16.93 23.11 -3.41
CA ASP A 228 -16.47 22.82 -4.77
C ASP A 228 -15.27 21.88 -4.70
N LEU A 229 -15.24 20.90 -5.62
CA LEU A 229 -14.10 20.01 -5.79
C LEU A 229 -13.05 20.69 -6.65
N LEU A 230 -11.96 21.09 -6.02
CA LEU A 230 -10.77 21.65 -6.67
C LEU A 230 -9.81 20.54 -7.05
N ALA A 231 -9.07 20.77 -8.14
CA ALA A 231 -7.96 19.93 -8.53
C ALA A 231 -6.81 20.73 -9.14
N VAL A 232 -5.62 20.18 -9.02
CA VAL A 232 -4.54 20.46 -9.97
C VAL A 232 -4.62 19.45 -11.10
N GLN A 233 -4.48 19.93 -12.34
CA GLN A 233 -4.54 19.14 -13.56
C GLN A 233 -3.19 19.15 -14.26
N THR A 234 -2.90 18.10 -15.01
CA THR A 234 -1.66 17.99 -15.80
C THR A 234 -1.93 18.07 -17.30
N ALA A 235 -3.17 17.89 -17.74
CA ALA A 235 -3.58 17.98 -19.14
C ALA A 235 -5.02 18.52 -19.31
N PRO A 236 -5.24 19.83 -19.55
CA PRO A 236 -4.24 20.89 -19.57
C PRO A 236 -3.70 21.18 -18.17
N SER A 237 -2.47 21.69 -18.11
CA SER A 237 -1.80 22.04 -16.86
C SER A 237 -2.46 23.24 -16.17
N GLY A 238 -2.86 23.10 -14.91
CA GLY A 238 -3.53 24.20 -14.20
C GLY A 238 -4.19 23.84 -12.88
N VAL A 239 -4.86 24.82 -12.30
CA VAL A 239 -5.76 24.69 -11.15
C VAL A 239 -7.19 24.87 -11.66
N ALA A 240 -8.11 23.98 -11.29
CA ALA A 240 -9.49 24.01 -11.74
C ALA A 240 -10.47 23.64 -10.62
N VAL A 241 -11.72 24.07 -10.79
CA VAL A 241 -12.88 23.41 -10.19
C VAL A 241 -13.31 22.30 -11.15
N LEU A 242 -13.56 21.09 -10.63
CA LEU A 242 -14.10 19.97 -11.40
C LEU A 242 -15.61 19.78 -11.19
N GLN A 243 -16.11 20.04 -9.98
CA GLN A 243 -17.52 19.94 -9.60
C GLN A 243 -17.88 21.12 -8.67
N PRO A 244 -19.13 21.64 -8.70
CA PRO A 244 -20.27 21.13 -9.48
C PRO A 244 -20.25 21.52 -10.96
N LYS A 245 -19.43 22.49 -11.35
CA LYS A 245 -19.25 22.91 -12.75
C LYS A 245 -17.77 23.12 -13.04
N SER A 246 -17.27 22.43 -14.07
CA SER A 246 -15.88 22.52 -14.47
C SER A 246 -15.52 23.96 -14.90
N ARG A 247 -14.43 24.50 -14.34
CA ARG A 247 -13.83 25.78 -14.74
C ARG A 247 -12.35 25.84 -14.39
N VAL A 248 -11.55 26.36 -15.31
CA VAL A 248 -10.13 26.66 -15.06
C VAL A 248 -10.03 27.92 -14.19
N LEU A 249 -9.22 27.85 -13.14
CA LEU A 249 -8.93 28.98 -12.24
C LEU A 249 -7.61 29.67 -12.60
N ALA A 250 -6.61 28.88 -12.97
CA ALA A 250 -5.32 29.38 -13.44
C ALA A 250 -4.63 28.32 -14.31
N SER A 251 -3.96 28.75 -15.37
CA SER A 251 -3.19 27.89 -16.28
C SER A 251 -1.78 28.40 -16.58
N SER A 252 -1.42 29.59 -16.09
CA SER A 252 -0.13 30.22 -16.34
C SER A 252 0.28 31.21 -15.25
N TYR A 253 1.58 31.53 -15.23
CA TYR A 253 2.16 32.61 -14.45
C TYR A 253 3.15 33.39 -15.33
N ALA A 254 3.10 34.74 -15.27
CA ALA A 254 3.94 35.63 -16.06
C ALA A 254 3.99 35.27 -17.57
N GLY A 255 2.84 34.91 -18.15
CA GLY A 255 2.70 34.55 -19.56
C GLY A 255 3.22 33.15 -19.94
N LYS A 256 3.70 32.36 -18.97
CA LYS A 256 4.18 30.99 -19.18
C LYS A 256 3.21 29.96 -18.59
N PRO A 257 2.84 28.91 -19.33
CA PRO A 257 2.06 27.81 -18.77
C PRO A 257 2.74 27.22 -17.53
N PHE A 258 1.94 26.71 -16.60
CA PHE A 258 2.48 25.87 -15.53
C PHE A 258 3.10 24.60 -16.12
N ASN A 259 4.08 24.02 -15.42
CA ASN A 259 4.66 22.77 -15.89
C ASN A 259 3.71 21.62 -15.57
N ARG A 260 3.72 21.12 -14.34
CA ARG A 260 2.90 20.00 -13.90
C ARG A 260 2.46 20.18 -12.45
N PRO A 261 1.48 21.06 -12.17
CA PRO A 261 0.91 21.25 -10.84
C PRO A 261 0.60 19.91 -10.16
N ASN A 262 1.00 19.78 -8.90
CA ASN A 262 1.16 18.47 -8.27
C ASN A 262 0.32 18.28 -7.00
N ASP A 263 0.40 19.19 -6.02
CA ASP A 263 -0.50 19.20 -4.86
C ASP A 263 -1.12 20.60 -4.64
N LEU A 264 -2.23 20.67 -3.89
CA LEU A 264 -2.84 21.94 -3.49
C LEU A 264 -3.44 21.92 -2.08
N ALA A 265 -3.50 23.09 -1.46
CA ALA A 265 -4.22 23.37 -0.22
C ALA A 265 -5.16 24.57 -0.42
N ALA A 266 -6.43 24.39 -0.08
CA ALA A 266 -7.42 25.45 -0.10
C ALA A 266 -7.57 26.06 1.31
N ALA A 267 -7.51 27.39 1.39
CA ALA A 267 -7.72 28.16 2.61
C ALA A 267 -9.20 28.58 2.74
N ARG A 268 -9.64 28.86 3.98
CA ARG A 268 -10.97 29.43 4.26
C ARG A 268 -11.18 30.79 3.59
N SER A 269 -10.11 31.55 3.39
CA SER A 269 -10.15 32.84 2.69
C SER A 269 -10.38 32.72 1.18
N GLY A 270 -10.39 31.49 0.63
CA GLY A 270 -10.44 31.22 -0.81
C GLY A 270 -9.09 31.31 -1.52
N ASN A 271 -7.99 31.55 -0.80
CA ASN A 271 -6.65 31.37 -1.34
C ASN A 271 -6.40 29.89 -1.63
N ILE A 272 -5.72 29.59 -2.72
CA ILE A 272 -5.24 28.26 -3.07
C ILE A 272 -3.71 28.30 -3.12
N TYR A 273 -3.05 27.45 -2.35
CA TYR A 273 -1.61 27.25 -2.38
C TYR A 273 -1.34 25.97 -3.16
N PHE A 274 -0.46 25.99 -4.15
CA PHE A 274 -0.18 24.81 -4.97
C PHE A 274 1.27 24.71 -5.39
N THR A 275 1.71 23.48 -5.68
CA THR A 275 3.09 23.17 -6.05
C THR A 275 3.20 22.83 -7.52
N ASP A 276 4.31 23.26 -8.13
CA ASP A 276 4.72 22.90 -9.48
C ASP A 276 6.17 22.36 -9.43
N PRO A 277 6.36 21.03 -9.30
CA PRO A 277 7.68 20.39 -9.22
C PRO A 277 8.50 20.44 -10.50
N GLY A 278 8.00 21.11 -11.55
CA GLY A 278 8.57 21.03 -12.88
C GLY A 278 8.05 19.82 -13.67
N GLY A 279 8.15 19.93 -14.99
CA GLY A 279 7.85 18.84 -15.92
C GLY A 279 8.87 17.70 -15.81
N PRO A 280 8.57 16.51 -16.37
CA PRO A 280 9.58 15.48 -16.53
C PRO A 280 10.80 16.06 -17.27
N ALA A 281 12.01 15.69 -16.82
CA ALA A 281 13.24 16.11 -17.48
C ALA A 281 13.21 15.63 -18.94
N GLN A 282 13.40 16.55 -19.88
CA GLN A 282 13.54 16.22 -21.29
C GLN A 282 15.03 16.07 -21.61
N ALA A 283 15.39 15.01 -22.33
CA ALA A 283 16.78 14.77 -22.72
C ALA A 283 17.33 15.98 -23.49
N GLY A 284 18.50 16.48 -23.08
CA GLY A 284 19.16 17.63 -23.71
C GLY A 284 18.57 19.00 -23.34
N SER A 285 17.57 19.08 -22.46
CA SER A 285 17.01 20.36 -21.99
C SER A 285 17.36 20.62 -20.52
N PRO A 286 17.58 21.89 -20.13
CA PRO A 286 17.66 22.25 -18.72
C PRO A 286 16.41 21.78 -17.96
N PRO A 287 16.53 21.38 -16.69
CA PRO A 287 15.38 21.09 -15.85
C PRO A 287 14.39 22.25 -15.83
N ALA A 288 13.10 21.95 -15.90
CA ALA A 288 12.06 22.95 -15.75
C ALA A 288 12.18 23.65 -14.40
N LYS A 289 12.02 24.97 -14.37
CA LYS A 289 12.04 25.74 -13.13
C LYS A 289 10.85 25.33 -12.27
N THR A 290 11.13 24.90 -11.05
CA THR A 290 10.13 24.54 -10.04
C THR A 290 9.59 25.78 -9.36
N ALA A 291 8.36 25.73 -8.87
CA ALA A 291 7.78 26.82 -8.09
C ALA A 291 6.67 26.35 -7.15
N VAL A 292 6.39 27.18 -6.17
CA VAL A 292 5.20 27.11 -5.31
C VAL A 292 4.46 28.42 -5.50
N TYR A 293 3.14 28.36 -5.61
CA TYR A 293 2.31 29.51 -5.94
C TYR A 293 1.17 29.68 -4.95
N ARG A 294 0.72 30.93 -4.81
CA ARG A 294 -0.58 31.31 -4.27
C ARG A 294 -1.46 31.78 -5.43
N LEU A 295 -2.67 31.27 -5.51
CA LEU A 295 -3.77 31.81 -6.31
C LEU A 295 -4.78 32.46 -5.35
N ASP A 296 -4.97 33.78 -5.47
CA ASP A 296 -5.94 34.49 -4.63
C ASP A 296 -7.38 34.43 -5.21
N PRO A 297 -8.42 34.75 -4.42
CA PRO A 297 -9.81 34.68 -4.87
C PRO A 297 -10.15 35.57 -6.08
N ARG A 298 -9.29 36.55 -6.39
CA ARG A 298 -9.44 37.46 -7.54
C ARG A 298 -8.79 36.89 -8.81
N GLY A 299 -8.19 35.69 -8.73
CA GLY A 299 -7.55 35.03 -9.86
C GLY A 299 -6.08 35.40 -10.04
N ARG A 300 -5.47 36.15 -9.11
CA ARG A 300 -4.05 36.54 -9.23
C ARG A 300 -3.15 35.45 -8.67
N VAL A 301 -2.20 35.01 -9.50
CA VAL A 301 -1.15 34.07 -9.14
C VAL A 301 0.09 34.83 -8.66
N THR A 302 0.67 34.42 -7.54
CA THR A 302 1.90 35.00 -6.96
C THR A 302 2.85 33.87 -6.55
N PRO A 303 4.15 33.94 -6.88
CA PRO A 303 5.11 32.92 -6.46
C PRO A 303 5.39 33.05 -4.96
N ILE A 304 5.60 31.91 -4.33
CA ILE A 304 5.93 31.75 -2.90
C ILE A 304 7.40 31.41 -2.73
N ALA A 305 7.86 30.42 -3.51
CA ALA A 305 9.23 29.94 -3.52
C ALA A 305 9.52 29.32 -4.89
N ASP A 306 10.76 29.46 -5.36
CA ASP A 306 11.23 28.92 -6.63
C ASP A 306 12.60 28.23 -6.54
N ASP A 307 13.08 28.03 -5.31
CA ASP A 307 14.36 27.44 -4.94
C ASP A 307 14.22 26.09 -4.20
N VAL A 308 12.99 25.61 -4.06
CA VAL A 308 12.69 24.27 -3.53
C VAL A 308 12.97 23.25 -4.63
N ARG A 309 13.90 22.31 -4.38
CA ARG A 309 14.39 21.37 -5.40
C ARG A 309 13.31 20.54 -6.08
N ARG A 310 12.31 20.07 -5.32
CA ARG A 310 11.17 19.32 -5.84
C ARG A 310 9.95 19.51 -4.93
N PRO A 311 9.25 20.66 -5.01
CA PRO A 311 8.07 20.94 -4.18
C PRO A 311 6.96 19.94 -4.51
N ASN A 312 6.33 19.36 -3.50
CA ASN A 312 5.37 18.29 -3.67
C ASN A 312 4.13 18.53 -2.81
N GLY A 313 3.89 17.74 -1.76
CA GLY A 313 2.73 17.93 -0.89
C GLY A 313 2.72 19.28 -0.18
N ILE A 314 1.51 19.81 0.02
CA ILE A 314 1.30 21.12 0.65
C ILE A 314 0.06 21.07 1.54
N ALA A 315 0.14 21.65 2.74
CA ALA A 315 -0.99 21.67 3.68
C ALA A 315 -0.95 22.91 4.58
N LEU A 316 -2.12 23.40 4.98
CA LEU A 316 -2.25 24.47 5.97
C LEU A 316 -2.41 23.86 7.38
N SER A 317 -1.89 24.54 8.40
CA SER A 317 -2.22 24.24 9.81
C SER A 317 -3.73 24.39 10.07
N PRO A 318 -4.25 23.83 11.17
CA PRO A 318 -5.68 23.93 11.50
C PRO A 318 -6.20 25.37 11.60
N ASP A 319 -5.35 26.27 12.10
CA ASP A 319 -5.64 27.71 12.22
C ASP A 319 -5.23 28.54 10.99
N GLU A 320 -4.74 27.88 9.93
CA GLU A 320 -4.26 28.46 8.67
C GLU A 320 -3.14 29.52 8.84
N LYS A 321 -2.40 29.50 9.96
CA LYS A 321 -1.26 30.40 10.19
C LYS A 321 0.10 29.82 9.77
N ALA A 322 0.15 28.53 9.45
CA ALA A 322 1.32 27.90 8.86
C ALA A 322 0.97 27.15 7.57
N LEU A 323 1.91 27.18 6.63
CA LEU A 323 1.86 26.42 5.38
C LEU A 323 3.04 25.45 5.35
N TYR A 324 2.76 24.15 5.37
CA TYR A 324 3.74 23.08 5.31
C TYR A 324 3.94 22.66 3.86
N LEU A 325 5.20 22.40 3.49
CA LEU A 325 5.61 22.06 2.14
C LEU A 325 6.60 20.88 2.16
N ALA A 326 6.30 19.85 1.38
CA ALA A 326 7.19 18.73 1.16
C ALA A 326 8.17 19.07 0.04
N ASN A 327 9.43 18.73 0.28
CA ASN A 327 10.46 18.74 -0.74
C ASN A 327 10.92 17.29 -0.95
N THR A 328 10.45 16.65 -2.02
CA THR A 328 10.78 15.24 -2.29
C THR A 328 12.29 15.01 -2.35
N ALA A 329 13.04 16.01 -2.85
CA ALA A 329 14.49 15.99 -2.98
C ALA A 329 15.22 16.74 -1.85
N GLY A 330 14.54 16.97 -0.71
CA GLY A 330 15.05 17.67 0.46
C GLY A 330 15.09 16.80 1.71
N GLU A 331 15.96 17.16 2.63
CA GLU A 331 16.15 16.51 3.93
C GLU A 331 15.11 16.95 4.97
N TYR A 332 14.46 18.10 4.76
CA TYR A 332 13.51 18.69 5.70
C TYR A 332 12.14 18.90 5.04
N LEU A 333 11.09 18.75 5.85
CA LEU A 333 9.82 19.43 5.60
C LEU A 333 10.01 20.93 5.83
N ILE A 334 9.44 21.75 4.97
CA ILE A 334 9.54 23.21 5.05
C ILE A 334 8.24 23.76 5.63
N ALA A 335 8.31 24.82 6.42
CA ALA A 335 7.14 25.60 6.82
C ALA A 335 7.31 27.09 6.51
N PHE A 336 6.19 27.75 6.27
CA PHE A 336 6.07 29.20 6.13
C PHE A 336 5.04 29.72 7.13
N THR A 337 5.19 30.95 7.58
CA THR A 337 4.12 31.72 8.23
C THR A 337 3.14 32.21 7.17
N VAL A 338 1.85 32.02 7.40
CA VAL A 338 0.77 32.59 6.58
C VAL A 338 0.25 33.86 7.27
N ARG A 339 0.28 34.97 6.55
CA ARG A 339 -0.21 36.26 7.03
C ARG A 339 -1.73 36.38 6.83
N PRO A 340 -2.41 37.32 7.52
CA PRO A 340 -3.86 37.52 7.38
C PRO A 340 -4.34 37.80 5.94
N ASP A 341 -3.49 38.37 5.08
CA ASP A 341 -3.78 38.63 3.66
C ASP A 341 -3.53 37.39 2.76
N GLY A 342 -3.13 36.27 3.35
CA GLY A 342 -2.74 35.03 2.68
C GLY A 342 -1.37 35.06 2.02
N SER A 343 -0.60 36.15 2.13
CA SER A 343 0.82 36.11 1.77
C SER A 343 1.59 35.21 2.74
N VAL A 344 2.72 34.68 2.30
CA VAL A 344 3.53 33.79 3.14
C VAL A 344 4.93 34.35 3.33
N ALA A 345 5.54 34.02 4.46
CA ALA A 345 6.84 34.52 4.88
C ALA A 345 7.54 33.54 5.83
N ASP A 346 8.70 33.95 6.36
CA ASP A 346 9.41 33.27 7.44
C ASP A 346 9.59 31.77 7.17
N ARG A 347 10.13 31.47 5.97
CA ARG A 347 10.50 30.12 5.58
C ARG A 347 11.47 29.55 6.62
N ARG A 348 11.19 28.33 7.07
CA ARG A 348 12.05 27.58 7.97
C ARG A 348 12.03 26.10 7.64
N ASP A 349 13.12 25.41 7.96
CA ASP A 349 13.10 23.96 8.06
C ASP A 349 12.27 23.60 9.30
N PHE A 350 11.18 22.87 9.08
CA PHE A 350 10.21 22.54 10.12
C PHE A 350 10.59 21.24 10.83
N ALA A 351 10.81 20.18 10.05
CA ALA A 351 11.08 18.86 10.58
C ALA A 351 12.06 18.10 9.70
N LYS A 352 13.05 17.48 10.32
CA LYS A 352 14.01 16.62 9.63
C LYS A 352 13.35 15.28 9.28
N LEU A 353 13.41 14.90 8.01
CA LEU A 353 12.77 13.69 7.51
C LEU A 353 13.71 12.49 7.65
N ALA A 354 13.22 11.42 8.27
CA ALA A 354 13.91 10.14 8.22
C ALA A 354 13.91 9.58 6.79
N GLY A 355 14.94 8.80 6.45
CA GLY A 355 15.05 8.12 5.15
C GLY A 355 15.60 8.96 4.01
N PHE A 356 15.97 10.23 4.24
CA PHE A 356 16.69 11.02 3.25
C PHE A 356 18.03 10.35 2.89
N LYS A 357 18.26 10.15 1.59
CA LYS A 357 19.48 9.54 1.07
C LYS A 357 19.77 9.96 -0.36
N ALA A 358 21.02 9.84 -0.78
CA ALA A 358 21.39 9.87 -2.18
C ALA A 358 20.82 8.63 -2.90
N THR A 359 20.22 8.83 -4.06
CA THR A 359 19.75 7.75 -4.96
C THR A 359 20.37 7.95 -6.34
N PRO A 360 20.33 6.93 -7.23
CA PRO A 360 20.76 7.11 -8.62
C PRO A 360 20.04 8.24 -9.36
N ASN A 361 18.83 8.60 -8.94
CA ASN A 361 18.02 9.68 -9.51
C ASN A 361 18.15 11.00 -8.73
N GLY A 362 19.18 11.13 -7.88
CA GLY A 362 19.41 12.29 -7.01
C GLY A 362 18.99 12.06 -5.55
N PRO A 363 19.28 13.02 -4.66
CA PRO A 363 18.89 12.95 -3.26
C PRO A 363 17.37 12.92 -3.12
N SER A 364 16.85 12.10 -2.20
CA SER A 364 15.42 11.95 -2.00
C SER A 364 15.10 11.50 -0.58
N SER A 365 14.11 12.17 0.03
CA SER A 365 13.38 11.67 1.22
C SER A 365 12.16 10.85 0.82
N GLY A 366 11.72 11.01 -0.44
CA GLY A 366 10.43 10.52 -0.91
C GLY A 366 9.25 11.26 -0.31
N ALA A 367 9.46 12.44 0.30
CA ALA A 367 8.36 13.25 0.82
C ALA A 367 7.40 13.65 -0.30
N ASP A 368 6.14 13.36 -0.08
CA ASP A 368 5.07 13.47 -1.07
C ASP A 368 3.90 14.23 -0.42
N GLY A 369 2.68 13.68 -0.40
CA GLY A 369 1.52 14.32 0.23
C GLY A 369 1.66 14.61 1.73
N ILE A 370 0.99 15.69 2.17
CA ILE A 370 0.87 16.13 3.56
C ILE A 370 -0.61 16.23 3.96
N THR A 371 -0.94 15.90 5.21
CA THR A 371 -2.16 16.33 5.90
C THR A 371 -1.86 16.75 7.33
N VAL A 372 -2.85 17.32 8.03
CA VAL A 372 -2.75 17.72 9.45
C VAL A 372 -3.99 17.24 10.22
N ASP A 373 -3.83 17.01 11.52
CA ASP A 373 -4.95 16.68 12.41
C ASP A 373 -5.44 17.90 13.20
N ALA A 374 -6.49 17.70 14.00
CA ALA A 374 -7.10 18.75 14.81
C ALA A 374 -6.17 19.32 15.90
N GLU A 375 -5.19 18.56 16.37
CA GLU A 375 -4.18 19.00 17.35
C GLU A 375 -2.98 19.71 16.67
N GLY A 376 -2.99 19.85 15.34
CA GLY A 376 -1.96 20.55 14.57
C GLY A 376 -0.71 19.72 14.29
N ARG A 377 -0.76 18.41 14.49
CA ARG A 377 0.32 17.50 14.09
C ARG A 377 0.33 17.35 12.58
N VAL A 378 1.53 17.18 12.04
CA VAL A 378 1.78 17.12 10.59
C VAL A 378 2.12 15.69 10.19
N TYR A 379 1.41 15.18 9.19
CA TYR A 379 1.55 13.84 8.66
C TYR A 379 2.07 13.94 7.24
N VAL A 380 3.18 13.27 6.92
CA VAL A 380 3.78 13.32 5.58
C VAL A 380 4.07 11.91 5.07
N ALA A 381 3.62 11.62 3.85
CA ALA A 381 3.99 10.42 3.12
C ALA A 381 5.46 10.50 2.71
N THR A 382 6.26 9.47 3.04
CA THR A 382 7.69 9.43 2.76
C THR A 382 8.15 8.03 2.32
N SER A 383 9.41 7.91 1.93
CA SER A 383 10.01 6.61 1.57
C SER A 383 10.04 5.57 2.69
N VAL A 384 9.88 5.98 3.95
CA VAL A 384 9.89 5.08 5.12
C VAL A 384 8.49 4.83 5.71
N GLY A 385 7.44 5.41 5.11
CA GLY A 385 6.06 5.36 5.61
C GLY A 385 5.47 6.75 5.85
N VAL A 386 4.41 6.82 6.65
CA VAL A 386 3.82 8.09 7.08
C VAL A 386 4.55 8.57 8.33
N GLN A 387 5.35 9.63 8.22
CA GLN A 387 6.02 10.26 9.35
C GLN A 387 5.09 11.30 9.99
N ILE A 388 5.06 11.33 11.32
CA ILE A 388 4.22 12.24 12.10
C ILE A 388 5.08 13.13 12.96
N PHE A 389 4.79 14.43 12.92
CA PHE A 389 5.49 15.47 13.65
C PHE A 389 4.52 16.27 14.53
N ALA A 390 4.97 16.66 15.71
CA ALA A 390 4.28 17.60 16.57
C ALA A 390 4.22 19.00 15.91
N PRO A 391 3.34 19.91 16.38
CA PRO A 391 3.24 21.27 15.84
C PRO A 391 4.54 22.09 15.90
N ASP A 392 5.48 21.70 16.76
CA ASP A 392 6.81 22.30 16.90
C ASP A 392 7.89 21.65 16.01
N GLY A 393 7.53 20.64 15.20
CA GLY A 393 8.43 19.92 14.31
C GLY A 393 9.09 18.69 14.92
N LYS A 394 8.83 18.37 16.20
CA LYS A 394 9.39 17.17 16.85
C LYS A 394 8.80 15.89 16.26
N ALA A 395 9.66 14.95 15.87
CA ALA A 395 9.21 13.63 15.39
C ALA A 395 8.48 12.85 16.50
N LEU A 396 7.29 12.34 16.18
CA LEU A 396 6.47 11.53 17.08
C LEU A 396 6.54 10.04 16.74
N GLY A 397 6.69 9.71 15.47
CA GLY A 397 6.85 8.33 15.01
C GLY A 397 6.55 8.18 13.52
N THR A 398 6.60 6.93 13.05
CA THR A 398 6.35 6.56 11.65
C THR A 398 5.39 5.38 11.60
N ILE A 399 4.34 5.49 10.81
CA ILE A 399 3.48 4.35 10.47
C ILE A 399 4.00 3.74 9.17
N ALA A 400 4.46 2.49 9.23
CA ALA A 400 4.92 1.74 8.06
C ALA A 400 3.72 1.21 7.25
N LEU A 401 3.88 1.13 5.93
CA LEU A 401 2.89 0.60 5.01
C LEU A 401 3.51 -0.49 4.13
N ALA A 402 2.65 -1.36 3.61
CA ALA A 402 3.03 -2.45 2.72
C ALA A 402 3.70 -1.93 1.45
N LYS A 403 3.13 -0.88 0.87
CA LYS A 403 3.66 -0.16 -0.28
C LYS A 403 3.89 1.30 0.10
N ALA A 404 4.87 1.92 -0.53
CA ALA A 404 5.24 3.29 -0.24
C ALA A 404 4.03 4.23 -0.39
N PRO A 405 3.71 5.05 0.64
CA PRO A 405 2.61 6.00 0.54
C PRO A 405 2.97 7.11 -0.45
N GLN A 406 1.96 7.69 -1.08
CA GLN A 406 2.08 8.86 -1.94
C GLN A 406 1.32 10.06 -1.38
N ASN A 407 0.13 9.82 -0.84
CA ASN A 407 -0.68 10.91 -0.32
C ASN A 407 -1.67 10.39 0.73
N LEU A 408 -2.26 11.29 1.50
CA LEU A 408 -3.04 10.94 2.69
C LEU A 408 -3.99 12.07 3.09
N ALA A 409 -5.10 11.68 3.70
CA ALA A 409 -6.11 12.58 4.23
C ALA A 409 -6.84 11.91 5.39
N PHE A 410 -7.35 12.71 6.32
CA PHE A 410 -8.25 12.21 7.37
C PHE A 410 -9.68 12.09 6.84
N GLY A 411 -10.32 10.95 7.11
CA GLY A 411 -11.68 10.68 6.68
C GLY A 411 -12.42 9.68 7.55
N GLY A 412 -13.47 9.08 6.99
CA GLY A 412 -14.40 8.26 7.75
C GLY A 412 -15.32 9.09 8.64
N ALA A 413 -16.18 8.41 9.41
CA ALA A 413 -17.07 9.07 10.36
C ALA A 413 -16.26 9.95 11.32
N GLU A 414 -16.65 11.22 11.41
CA GLU A 414 -16.01 12.22 12.28
C GLU A 414 -14.50 12.43 12.03
N ARG A 415 -14.02 12.07 10.82
CA ARG A 415 -12.60 12.15 10.42
C ARG A 415 -11.65 11.36 11.33
N SER A 416 -12.14 10.27 11.93
CA SER A 416 -11.43 9.43 12.90
C SER A 416 -10.46 8.41 12.28
N HIS A 417 -10.28 8.43 10.97
CA HIS A 417 -9.40 7.51 10.27
C HIS A 417 -8.43 8.27 9.37
N LEU A 418 -7.18 7.80 9.32
CA LEU A 418 -6.21 8.23 8.33
C LEU A 418 -6.34 7.30 7.11
N TYR A 419 -6.67 7.89 5.96
CA TYR A 419 -6.62 7.21 4.68
C TYR A 419 -5.32 7.54 3.98
N VAL A 420 -4.69 6.52 3.41
CA VAL A 420 -3.41 6.66 2.72
C VAL A 420 -3.54 6.01 1.36
N VAL A 421 -3.14 6.72 0.31
CA VAL A 421 -3.07 6.17 -1.05
C VAL A 421 -1.61 6.07 -1.48
N GLY A 422 -1.27 5.00 -2.19
CA GLY A 422 0.08 4.82 -2.70
C GLY A 422 0.26 3.53 -3.46
N ARG A 423 0.97 3.62 -4.60
CA ARG A 423 1.38 2.48 -5.44
C ARG A 423 0.20 1.56 -5.76
N GLY A 424 -0.93 2.17 -6.14
CA GLY A 424 -2.12 1.46 -6.59
C GLY A 424 -2.96 0.87 -5.46
N SER A 425 -2.76 1.32 -4.22
CA SER A 425 -3.43 0.79 -3.03
C SER A 425 -4.03 1.90 -2.18
N VAL A 426 -5.12 1.58 -1.51
CA VAL A 426 -5.80 2.45 -0.53
C VAL A 426 -5.81 1.75 0.81
N TYR A 427 -5.28 2.45 1.81
CA TYR A 427 -5.20 2.00 3.19
C TYR A 427 -6.09 2.84 4.09
N ARG A 428 -6.56 2.25 5.19
CA ARG A 428 -7.27 2.92 6.27
C ARG A 428 -6.71 2.51 7.61
N ILE A 429 -6.51 3.49 8.48
CA ILE A 429 -5.94 3.32 9.81
C ILE A 429 -6.83 4.09 10.79
N ALA A 430 -7.39 3.42 11.79
CA ALA A 430 -8.12 4.09 12.86
C ALA A 430 -7.15 4.95 13.69
N THR A 431 -7.53 6.17 14.04
CA THR A 431 -6.69 7.09 14.82
C THR A 431 -7.32 7.43 16.16
N LEU A 432 -6.47 7.81 17.13
CA LEU A 432 -6.89 8.35 18.42
C LEU A 432 -7.26 9.85 18.32
N THR A 433 -6.93 10.47 17.20
CA THR A 433 -7.23 11.84 16.81
C THR A 433 -8.24 11.88 15.66
N ARG A 434 -8.62 13.10 15.27
CA ARG A 434 -9.48 13.42 14.15
C ARG A 434 -8.79 14.38 13.20
N GLY A 435 -9.11 14.29 11.92
CA GLY A 435 -8.81 15.34 10.96
C GLY A 435 -9.44 16.68 11.32
N VAL A 436 -8.90 17.74 10.75
CA VAL A 436 -9.43 19.09 10.96
C VAL A 436 -10.87 19.18 10.48
N ASP A 437 -11.74 19.78 11.29
CA ASP A 437 -13.13 20.03 10.91
C ASP A 437 -13.24 21.28 10.01
N ARG A 438 -12.77 21.16 8.78
CA ARG A 438 -12.95 22.17 7.72
C ARG A 438 -12.98 21.52 6.33
N PRO A 439 -13.55 22.22 5.32
CA PRO A 439 -13.29 21.90 3.92
C PRO A 439 -11.81 22.15 3.62
N GLY A 440 -11.21 21.30 2.80
CA GLY A 440 -9.79 21.35 2.48
C GLY A 440 -9.32 19.98 2.05
N LYS A 441 -8.03 19.72 2.28
CA LYS A 441 -7.43 18.40 2.21
C LYS A 441 -7.43 17.74 3.59
#